data_AF-A0A2W4NMF4-F1
#
_entry.id   AF-A0A2W4NMF4-F1
#
_cell.length_a   1.000
_cell.length_b   1.000
_cell.length_c   1.000
_cell.angle_alpha   90.00
_cell.angle_beta   90.00
_cell.angle_gamma   90.00
#
_symmetry.space_group_name_H-M   'P 1'
#
loop_
_entity.id
_entity.type
_entity.pdbx_description
1 polymer ?
#
loop_
_entity_poly.entity_id
_entity_poly.type
_entity_poly.pdbx_seq_one_letter_code
_entity_poly.pdbx_strand_id
1 'polypeptide(L)'
;MCVEQRLVFRVRSVGVRCSDPAVPASPLVFAPEGYYGETAYEEYITGGPLPFYSAEDTNPNTLAIAAASENLATGARIVVVGDREFLTNGAGLQTSPPNTTNFLYPDNVIFGLNIVGWLLEAEPNPEAELTFEPPLPTATPTPFLAPTATPLPDTEATEGEANE
;
A
#
# COMPACT_ATOMS: atom_id res chain seq x y z
N MET A 1 -2.05 -31.06 12.82
CA MET A 1 -2.81 -30.28 11.83
C MET A 1 -2.42 -28.83 12.06
N CYS A 2 -1.39 -28.35 11.35
CA CYS A 2 -0.87 -27.00 11.54
C CYS A 2 -1.70 -26.06 10.66
N VAL A 3 -2.42 -25.14 11.30
CA VAL A 3 -3.08 -24.03 10.63
C VAL A 3 -2.01 -22.97 10.40
N GLU A 4 -1.60 -22.79 9.15
CA GLU A 4 -0.72 -21.70 8.75
C GLU A 4 -1.56 -20.42 8.68
N GLN A 5 -1.50 -19.59 9.72
CA GLN A 5 -2.12 -18.27 9.72
C GLN A 5 -1.31 -17.33 8.84
N ARG A 6 -1.80 -17.07 7.63
CA ARG A 6 -1.25 -16.06 6.72
C ARG A 6 -1.79 -14.69 7.11
N LEU A 7 -0.90 -13.79 7.55
CA LEU A 7 -1.28 -12.48 8.07
C LEU A 7 -1.39 -11.49 6.91
N VAL A 8 -2.62 -11.22 6.48
CA VAL A 8 -2.95 -10.31 5.36
C VAL A 8 -3.29 -8.93 5.92
N PHE A 9 -2.60 -7.88 5.44
CA PHE A 9 -2.94 -6.49 5.74
C PHE A 9 -4.14 -6.04 4.89
N ARG A 10 -5.02 -5.23 5.48
CA ARG A 10 -6.29 -4.68 4.95
C ARG A 10 -6.34 -4.55 3.41
N VAL A 11 -7.37 -5.13 2.78
CA VAL A 11 -7.65 -4.98 1.34
C VAL A 11 -9.13 -4.69 1.08
N ARG A 12 -9.45 -3.82 0.11
CA ARG A 12 -10.84 -3.60 -0.37
C ARG A 12 -11.21 -4.64 -1.43
N SER A 13 -12.50 -4.87 -1.67
CA SER A 13 -12.96 -5.91 -2.58
C SER A 13 -12.74 -5.58 -4.05
N VAL A 14 -12.59 -6.63 -4.87
CA VAL A 14 -12.52 -6.55 -6.34
C VAL A 14 -13.67 -7.34 -6.93
N GLY A 15 -14.50 -6.68 -7.75
CA GLY A 15 -15.54 -7.34 -8.52
C GLY A 15 -14.95 -8.07 -9.72
N VAL A 16 -15.02 -9.40 -9.74
CA VAL A 16 -14.53 -10.22 -10.85
C VAL A 16 -15.70 -10.56 -11.77
N ARG A 17 -15.78 -9.88 -12.93
CA ARG A 17 -16.74 -10.22 -13.99
C ARG A 17 -16.04 -10.16 -15.34
N CYS A 18 -15.97 -11.28 -16.05
CA CYS A 18 -15.57 -11.30 -17.45
C CYS A 18 -16.79 -11.40 -18.34
N SER A 19 -16.90 -10.47 -19.29
CA SER A 19 -17.88 -10.53 -20.38
C SER A 19 -17.38 -11.38 -21.55
N ASP A 20 -16.05 -11.55 -21.68
CA ASP A 20 -15.43 -12.35 -22.73
C ASP A 20 -14.87 -13.68 -22.17
N PRO A 21 -15.40 -14.84 -22.58
CA PRO A 21 -14.87 -16.13 -22.15
C PRO A 21 -13.45 -16.42 -22.66
N ALA A 22 -12.96 -15.69 -23.67
CA ALA A 22 -11.60 -15.85 -24.20
C ALA A 22 -10.51 -15.24 -23.28
N VAL A 23 -10.91 -14.41 -22.30
CA VAL A 23 -10.00 -13.74 -21.37
C VAL A 23 -10.56 -13.91 -19.94
N PRO A 24 -10.46 -15.10 -19.35
CA PRO A 24 -11.07 -15.37 -18.05
C PRO A 24 -10.30 -14.68 -16.92
N ALA A 25 -11.04 -14.08 -15.99
CA ALA A 25 -10.49 -13.55 -14.76
C ALA A 25 -10.58 -14.61 -13.65
N SER A 26 -9.48 -14.78 -12.94
CA SER A 26 -9.30 -15.74 -11.86
C SER A 26 -9.04 -15.00 -10.54
N PRO A 27 -9.82 -15.26 -9.48
CA PRO A 27 -9.53 -14.71 -8.16
C PRO A 27 -8.23 -15.34 -7.60
N LEU A 28 -7.37 -14.51 -7.01
CA LEU A 28 -6.08 -14.93 -6.43
C LEU A 28 -6.13 -15.05 -4.91
N VAL A 29 -6.82 -14.11 -4.27
CA VAL A 29 -6.92 -14.03 -2.81
C VAL A 29 -8.36 -13.69 -2.44
N PHE A 30 -8.89 -14.40 -1.45
CA PHE A 30 -10.21 -14.16 -0.88
C PHE A 30 -10.10 -13.53 0.50
N ALA A 31 -11.07 -12.71 0.86
CA ALA A 31 -11.21 -12.24 2.22
C ALA A 31 -11.53 -13.43 3.18
N PRO A 32 -11.12 -13.36 4.45
CA PRO A 32 -11.43 -14.39 5.44
C PRO A 32 -12.94 -14.54 5.70
N GLU A 33 -13.30 -15.64 6.36
CA GLU A 33 -14.66 -15.87 6.85
C GLU A 33 -15.07 -14.75 7.82
N GLY A 34 -16.28 -14.21 7.62
CA GLY A 34 -16.81 -13.08 8.40
C GLY A 34 -16.60 -11.70 7.78
N TYR A 35 -15.89 -11.59 6.66
CA TYR A 35 -15.80 -10.36 5.87
C TYR A 35 -16.75 -10.40 4.67
N TYR A 36 -17.46 -9.30 4.43
CA TYR A 36 -18.34 -9.13 3.28
C TYR A 36 -18.07 -7.77 2.61
N GLY A 37 -18.50 -7.64 1.36
CA GLY A 37 -18.41 -6.38 0.62
C GLY A 37 -19.72 -5.61 0.74
N GLU A 38 -19.71 -4.54 1.53
CA GLU A 38 -20.82 -3.59 1.66
C GLU A 38 -21.01 -2.82 0.34
N THR A 39 -22.25 -2.79 -0.16
CA THR A 39 -22.57 -2.08 -1.41
C THR A 39 -23.26 -0.74 -1.18
N ALA A 40 -23.88 -0.51 -0.02
CA ALA A 40 -24.54 0.75 0.32
C ALA A 40 -23.54 1.78 0.87
N TYR A 41 -22.60 2.21 0.00
CA TYR A 41 -21.51 3.11 0.39
C TYR A 41 -21.99 4.44 0.97
N GLU A 42 -23.05 5.04 0.39
CA GLU A 42 -23.59 6.33 0.85
C GLU A 42 -24.18 6.27 2.26
N GLU A 43 -24.79 5.13 2.61
CA GLU A 43 -25.34 4.92 3.95
C GLU A 43 -24.24 4.56 4.94
N TYR A 44 -23.22 3.81 4.51
CA TYR A 44 -22.05 3.49 5.34
C TYR A 44 -21.27 4.75 5.78
N ILE A 45 -21.04 5.70 4.88
CA ILE A 45 -20.27 6.92 5.21
C ILE A 45 -21.03 7.89 6.12
N THR A 46 -22.37 7.79 6.18
CA THR A 46 -23.22 8.69 6.97
C THR A 46 -23.70 8.06 8.29
N GLY A 47 -24.00 6.75 8.28
CA GLY A 47 -24.55 6.00 9.41
C GLY A 47 -23.56 5.08 10.13
N GLY A 48 -22.38 4.84 9.56
CA GLY A 48 -21.39 3.91 10.11
C GLY A 48 -21.62 2.46 9.65
N PRO A 49 -21.13 1.46 10.41
CA PRO A 49 -21.23 0.05 10.01
C PRO A 49 -22.68 -0.38 9.80
N LEU A 50 -22.97 -0.94 8.64
CA LEU A 50 -24.27 -1.51 8.29
C LEU A 50 -24.29 -3.01 8.64
N PRO A 51 -25.46 -3.61 8.90
CA PRO A 51 -25.57 -5.06 8.99
C PRO A 51 -25.47 -5.70 7.61
N PHE A 52 -25.08 -6.97 7.55
CA PHE A 52 -25.00 -7.72 6.30
C PHE A 52 -26.39 -8.00 5.70
N TYR A 53 -26.57 -7.68 4.42
CA TYR A 53 -27.78 -7.94 3.64
C TYR A 53 -27.47 -8.86 2.46
N SER A 54 -27.81 -10.15 2.56
CA SER A 54 -27.46 -11.17 1.57
C SER A 54 -28.00 -10.97 0.14
N ALA A 55 -28.98 -10.08 -0.05
CA ALA A 55 -29.51 -9.74 -1.36
C ALA A 55 -28.70 -8.65 -2.09
N GLU A 56 -27.92 -7.87 -1.34
CA GLU A 56 -27.23 -6.66 -1.83
C GLU A 56 -25.71 -6.80 -1.67
N ASP A 57 -25.27 -7.42 -0.57
CA ASP A 57 -23.87 -7.59 -0.25
C ASP A 57 -23.24 -8.81 -0.90
N THR A 58 -21.92 -8.71 -1.09
CA THR A 58 -21.15 -9.87 -1.56
C THR A 58 -20.99 -10.88 -0.43
N ASN A 59 -21.43 -12.12 -0.66
CA ASN A 59 -21.39 -13.18 0.35
C ASN A 59 -19.99 -13.37 0.96
N PRO A 60 -19.92 -13.60 2.28
CA PRO A 60 -18.70 -14.05 2.95
C PRO A 60 -18.08 -15.25 2.22
N ASN A 61 -16.75 -15.34 2.19
CA ASN A 61 -15.97 -16.36 1.48
C ASN A 61 -15.98 -16.31 -0.05
N THR A 62 -16.76 -15.41 -0.67
CA THR A 62 -16.72 -15.19 -2.13
C THR A 62 -16.05 -13.87 -2.54
N LEU A 63 -15.65 -13.08 -1.54
CA LEU A 63 -15.08 -11.76 -1.73
C LEU A 63 -13.62 -11.87 -2.19
N ALA A 64 -13.39 -11.80 -3.50
CA ALA A 64 -12.06 -11.66 -4.04
C ALA A 64 -11.47 -10.28 -3.68
N ILE A 65 -10.24 -10.25 -3.19
CA ILE A 65 -9.49 -9.03 -2.87
C ILE A 65 -8.30 -8.80 -3.82
N ALA A 66 -7.96 -9.82 -4.61
CA ALA A 66 -7.08 -9.71 -5.76
C ALA A 66 -7.54 -10.69 -6.86
N ALA A 67 -7.36 -10.31 -8.12
CA ALA A 67 -7.71 -11.13 -9.27
C ALA A 67 -6.72 -10.91 -10.43
N ALA A 68 -6.52 -11.93 -11.24
CA ALA A 68 -5.69 -11.91 -12.44
C ALA A 68 -6.50 -12.25 -13.68
N SER A 69 -6.06 -11.79 -14.84
CA SER A 69 -6.61 -12.20 -16.12
C SER A 69 -5.49 -12.27 -17.16
N GLU A 70 -5.58 -13.24 -18.05
CA GLU A 70 -4.62 -13.44 -19.14
C GLU A 70 -5.36 -13.63 -20.47
N ASN A 71 -4.87 -12.96 -21.50
CA ASN A 71 -5.24 -13.22 -22.87
C ASN A 71 -4.18 -14.13 -23.51
N LEU A 72 -4.48 -15.42 -23.63
CA LEU A 72 -3.56 -16.43 -24.16
C LEU A 72 -3.20 -16.20 -25.64
N ALA A 73 -4.02 -15.45 -26.40
CA ALA A 73 -3.73 -15.16 -27.80
C ALA A 73 -2.67 -14.08 -27.96
N THR A 74 -2.54 -13.16 -26.99
CA THR A 74 -1.58 -12.03 -27.04
C THR A 74 -0.48 -12.12 -25.99
N GLY A 75 -0.62 -13.01 -25.00
CA GLY A 75 0.24 -13.04 -23.80
C GLY A 75 -0.03 -11.88 -22.83
N ALA A 76 -1.02 -11.02 -23.08
CA ALA A 76 -1.29 -9.88 -22.23
C ALA A 76 -1.86 -10.33 -20.87
N ARG A 77 -1.24 -9.87 -19.78
CA ARG A 77 -1.61 -10.19 -18.40
C ARG A 77 -1.96 -8.94 -17.62
N ILE A 78 -2.95 -9.04 -16.74
CA ILE A 78 -3.31 -8.00 -15.78
C ILE A 78 -3.55 -8.63 -14.41
N VAL A 79 -3.14 -7.92 -13.36
CA VAL A 79 -3.50 -8.22 -11.98
C VAL A 79 -4.10 -6.97 -11.35
N VAL A 80 -5.21 -7.14 -10.65
CA VAL A 80 -5.88 -6.08 -9.89
C VAL A 80 -5.85 -6.47 -8.41
N VAL A 81 -5.34 -5.56 -7.58
CA VAL A 81 -5.35 -5.67 -6.12
C VAL A 81 -6.26 -4.57 -5.58
N GLY A 82 -7.19 -4.92 -4.70
CA GLY A 82 -8.24 -3.99 -4.26
C GLY A 82 -7.78 -2.91 -3.29
N ASP A 83 -6.52 -2.91 -2.85
CA ASP A 83 -5.99 -1.91 -1.93
C ASP A 83 -4.57 -1.50 -2.27
N ARG A 84 -4.35 -0.19 -2.40
CA ARG A 84 -3.02 0.38 -2.66
C ARG A 84 -2.06 0.09 -1.51
N GLU A 85 -2.54 0.08 -0.27
CA GLU A 85 -1.71 -0.03 0.92
C GLU A 85 -1.12 -1.44 1.06
N PHE A 86 -1.71 -2.43 0.39
CA PHE A 86 -1.25 -3.82 0.37
C PHE A 86 0.18 -3.98 -0.16
N LEU A 87 0.56 -3.21 -1.20
CA LEU A 87 1.89 -3.26 -1.82
C LEU A 87 2.65 -1.94 -1.67
N THR A 88 2.36 -1.16 -0.61
CA THR A 88 3.02 0.13 -0.36
C THR A 88 4.06 0.05 0.75
N ASN A 89 5.21 0.69 0.54
CA ASN A 89 6.25 0.89 1.56
C ASN A 89 5.70 1.59 2.79
N GLY A 90 5.97 1.04 3.98
CA GLY A 90 5.46 1.57 5.25
C GLY A 90 4.00 1.21 5.57
N ALA A 91 3.34 0.41 4.72
CA ALA A 91 2.04 -0.20 5.00
C ALA A 91 2.12 -1.73 4.87
N GLY A 92 1.57 -2.31 3.81
CA GLY A 92 1.64 -3.74 3.55
C GLY A 92 3.07 -4.28 3.33
N LEU A 93 4.04 -3.40 3.05
CA LEU A 93 5.47 -3.71 2.97
C LEU A 93 6.27 -3.13 4.16
N GLN A 94 5.64 -3.01 5.33
CA GLN A 94 6.31 -2.51 6.54
C GLN A 94 7.35 -3.52 7.05
N THR A 95 8.47 -3.00 7.57
CA THR A 95 9.56 -3.79 8.16
C THR A 95 9.78 -3.44 9.64
N SER A 96 10.26 -4.39 10.44
CA SER A 96 10.67 -4.16 11.83
C SER A 96 11.93 -4.99 12.15
N PRO A 97 13.06 -4.35 12.46
CA PRO A 97 13.28 -2.90 12.53
C PRO A 97 13.05 -2.16 11.17
N PRO A 98 12.87 -0.83 11.17
CA PRO A 98 12.74 -0.06 9.93
C PRO A 98 13.94 -0.26 9.00
N ASN A 99 13.71 -0.29 7.67
CA ASN A 99 14.75 -0.46 6.64
C ASN A 99 15.54 -1.78 6.76
N THR A 100 14.88 -2.86 7.14
CA THR A 100 15.48 -4.20 7.20
C THR A 100 14.73 -5.16 6.27
N THR A 101 15.28 -6.35 6.05
CA THR A 101 14.61 -7.43 5.30
C THR A 101 13.52 -8.13 6.10
N ASN A 102 13.30 -7.75 7.36
CA ASN A 102 12.31 -8.36 8.25
C ASN A 102 10.95 -7.68 8.09
N PHE A 103 10.13 -8.19 7.18
CA PHE A 103 8.77 -7.70 6.95
C PHE A 103 7.80 -8.14 8.05
N LEU A 104 6.90 -7.25 8.48
CA LEU A 104 5.80 -7.59 9.39
C LEU A 104 4.77 -8.49 8.68
N TYR A 105 4.59 -8.30 7.38
CA TYR A 105 3.66 -9.03 6.53
C TYR A 105 4.42 -9.71 5.39
N PRO A 106 5.19 -10.77 5.66
CA PRO A 106 6.03 -11.43 4.65
C PRO A 106 5.19 -11.97 3.47
N ASP A 107 3.96 -12.40 3.72
CA ASP A 107 3.06 -12.92 2.68
C ASP A 107 2.69 -11.86 1.63
N ASN A 108 2.60 -10.59 2.00
CA ASN A 108 2.33 -9.50 1.05
C ASN A 108 3.49 -9.33 0.06
N VAL A 109 4.73 -9.46 0.54
CA VAL A 109 5.95 -9.38 -0.26
C VAL A 109 6.02 -10.55 -1.23
N ILE A 110 5.82 -11.77 -0.71
CA ILE A 110 5.81 -13.00 -1.51
C ILE A 110 4.74 -12.91 -2.60
N PHE A 111 3.52 -12.47 -2.24
CA PHE A 111 2.44 -12.29 -3.19
C PHE A 111 2.78 -11.24 -4.27
N GLY A 112 3.31 -10.08 -3.87
CA GLY A 112 3.72 -9.03 -4.80
C GLY A 112 4.81 -9.50 -5.78
N LEU A 113 5.80 -10.24 -5.30
CA LEU A 113 6.86 -10.78 -6.15
C LEU A 113 6.36 -11.87 -7.10
N ASN A 114 5.45 -12.73 -6.65
CA ASN A 114 4.81 -13.72 -7.53
C ASN A 114 3.98 -13.04 -8.63
N ILE A 115 3.29 -11.94 -8.32
CA ILE A 115 2.59 -11.12 -9.33
C ILE A 115 3.59 -10.57 -10.34
N VAL A 116 4.66 -9.94 -9.89
CA VAL A 116 5.67 -9.33 -10.77
C VAL A 116 6.31 -10.41 -11.65
N GLY A 117 6.68 -11.54 -11.08
CA GLY A 117 7.24 -12.67 -11.83
C GLY A 117 6.28 -13.17 -12.90
N TRP A 118 5.01 -13.40 -12.54
CA TRP A 118 3.98 -13.82 -13.50
C TRP A 118 3.73 -12.77 -14.59
N LEU A 119 3.68 -11.49 -14.26
CA LEU A 119 3.49 -10.40 -15.25
C LEU A 119 4.69 -10.27 -16.21
N LEU A 120 5.90 -10.55 -15.74
CA LEU A 120 7.13 -10.46 -16.53
C LEU A 120 7.52 -11.76 -17.23
N GLU A 121 6.68 -12.80 -17.11
CA GLU A 121 7.00 -14.16 -17.59
C GLU A 121 8.31 -14.70 -17.02
N ALA A 122 8.69 -14.25 -15.82
CA ALA A 122 9.85 -14.78 -15.12
C ALA A 122 9.46 -16.09 -14.45
N GLU A 123 10.22 -17.16 -14.73
CA GLU A 123 10.07 -18.44 -14.05
C GLU A 123 10.19 -18.23 -12.53
N PRO A 124 9.24 -18.72 -11.72
CA PRO A 124 9.33 -18.63 -10.28
C PRO A 124 10.56 -19.42 -9.81
N ASN A 125 11.57 -18.72 -9.30
CA ASN A 125 12.69 -19.34 -8.62
C ASN A 125 12.43 -19.33 -7.10
N PRO A 126 11.88 -20.41 -6.52
CA PRO A 126 11.58 -20.48 -5.10
C PRO A 126 12.84 -20.45 -4.21
N GLU A 127 14.03 -20.60 -4.80
CA GLU A 127 15.32 -20.52 -4.12
C GLU A 127 16.01 -19.16 -4.28
N ALA A 128 15.39 -18.20 -4.99
CA ALA A 128 15.95 -16.86 -5.13
C ALA A 128 15.96 -16.17 -3.77
N GLU A 129 17.16 -15.92 -3.25
CA GLU A 129 17.34 -15.10 -2.05
C GLU A 129 16.94 -13.66 -2.39
N LEU A 130 15.89 -13.17 -1.72
CA LEU A 130 15.41 -11.80 -1.90
C LEU A 130 16.35 -10.84 -1.18
N THR A 131 17.38 -10.37 -1.88
CA THR A 131 18.27 -9.34 -1.38
C THR A 131 17.69 -7.97 -1.69
N PHE A 132 17.12 -7.33 -0.67
CA PHE A 132 16.78 -5.92 -0.74
C PHE A 132 18.00 -5.14 -0.27
N GLU A 133 18.66 -4.44 -1.19
CA GLU A 133 19.67 -3.47 -0.79
C GLU A 133 19.01 -2.43 0.13
N PRO A 134 19.60 -2.13 1.30
CA PRO A 134 19.06 -1.09 2.15
C PRO A 134 19.01 0.22 1.34
N PRO A 135 17.95 1.03 1.49
CA PRO A 135 17.84 2.28 0.76
C PRO A 135 19.11 3.11 1.00
N LEU A 136 19.65 3.71 -0.07
CA LEU A 136 20.71 4.70 0.09
C LEU A 136 20.25 5.76 1.10
N PRO A 137 21.13 6.29 1.96
CA PRO A 137 20.76 7.30 2.93
C PRO A 137 20.11 8.50 2.21
N THR A 138 18.80 8.68 2.45
CA THR A 138 17.98 9.77 1.89
C THR A 138 18.02 11.04 2.74
N ALA A 139 18.83 11.05 3.80
CA ALA A 139 19.04 12.24 4.61
C ALA A 139 19.86 13.27 3.82
N THR A 140 19.18 14.12 3.05
CA THR A 140 19.71 15.46 2.76
C THR A 140 19.95 16.13 4.10
N PRO A 141 21.18 16.55 4.46
CA PRO A 141 21.40 17.27 5.71
C PRO A 141 20.48 18.48 5.73
N THR A 142 19.68 18.63 6.80
CA THR A 142 18.89 19.83 7.03
C THR A 142 19.84 21.03 6.94
N PRO A 143 19.61 22.01 6.04
CA PRO A 143 20.45 23.20 5.99
C PRO A 143 20.38 23.88 7.35
N PHE A 144 21.53 24.00 8.01
CA PHE A 144 21.65 24.77 9.24
C PHE A 144 21.51 26.25 8.87
N LEU A 145 20.36 26.84 9.18
CA LEU A 145 20.22 28.30 9.15
C LEU A 145 20.90 28.86 10.39
N ALA A 146 22.11 29.39 10.22
CA ALA A 146 22.73 30.19 11.28
C ALA A 146 21.81 31.37 11.63
N PRO A 147 21.57 31.66 12.91
CA PRO A 147 20.75 32.81 13.29
C PRO A 147 21.38 34.08 12.70
N THR A 148 20.63 34.79 11.86
CA THR A 148 21.01 36.11 11.39
C THR A 148 21.06 37.05 12.59
N ALA A 149 22.20 37.69 12.84
CA ALA A 149 22.31 38.72 13.87
C ALA A 149 21.31 39.85 13.57
N THR A 150 20.47 40.19 14.55
CA THR A 150 19.59 41.35 14.47
C THR A 150 20.44 42.61 14.31
N PRO A 151 20.20 43.47 13.29
CA PRO A 151 20.93 44.72 13.17
C PRO A 151 20.64 45.59 14.41
N LEU A 152 21.69 46.14 15.02
CA LEU A 152 21.51 47.15 16.06
C LEU A 152 20.85 48.39 15.43
N PRO A 153 19.93 49.07 16.13
CA PRO A 153 19.40 50.34 15.66
C PRO A 153 20.51 51.37 15.54
N ASP A 154 20.55 52.08 14.41
CA ASP A 154 21.46 53.21 14.21
C ASP A 154 21.06 54.32 15.19
N THR A 155 21.94 54.64 16.13
CA THR A 155 21.80 55.82 16.98
C THR A 155 22.07 57.06 16.13
N GLU A 156 21.00 57.68 15.63
CA GLU A 156 21.04 59.02 15.07
C GLU A 156 21.47 60.00 16.18
N ALA A 157 22.63 60.62 16.01
CA ALA A 157 23.17 61.59 16.96
C ALA A 157 22.38 62.91 16.87
N THR A 158 21.54 63.19 17.86
CA THR A 158 21.10 64.58 18.11
C THR A 158 22.18 65.31 18.90
N GLU A 159 22.95 66.12 18.18
CA GLU A 159 23.84 67.14 18.71
C GLU A 159 23.00 68.30 19.28
N GLY A 160 23.22 68.64 20.55
CA GLY A 160 22.54 69.72 21.25
C GLY A 160 23.39 70.20 22.42
N GLU A 161 24.29 71.13 22.12
CA GLU A 161 25.15 71.89 23.03
C GLU A 161 24.48 72.33 24.34
N ALA A 162 25.18 72.09 25.45
CA ALA A 162 25.02 72.86 26.68
C ALA A 162 26.31 73.66 26.91
N ASN A 163 26.29 74.96 26.58
CA ASN A 163 27.24 75.95 27.07
C ASN A 163 26.58 76.70 28.23
N GLU A 164 27.36 76.82 29.32
CA GLU A 164 27.29 77.70 30.51
C GLU A 164 26.02 78.53 30.80
#